data_AF-A0A962LQ44-F1
#
_entry.id   AF-A0A962LQ44-F1
#
_cell.length_a   1.000
_cell.length_b   1.000
_cell.length_c   1.000
_cell.angle_alpha   90.00
_cell.angle_beta   90.00
_cell.angle_gamma   90.00
#
_symmetry.space_group_name_H-M   'P 1'
#
loop_
_entity.id
_entity.type
_entity.pdbx_description
1 polymer ?
#
loop_
_entity_poly.entity_id
_entity_poly.type
_entity_poly.pdbx_seq_one_letter_code
_entity_poly.pdbx_strand_id
1 'polypeptide(L)' 'QWWTFNTPHKPVSAIGVFGQFIYIDPVAEMVIVKQSSHPEAESEANEVNGPLIWHSIAEHLMQRP' A
#
# COMPACT_ATOMS: atom_id res chain seq x y z
N GLN A 1 -6.60 12.89 5.35
CA GLN A 1 -7.18 12.66 4.00
C GLN A 1 -6.73 11.28 3.52
N TRP A 2 -7.45 10.64 2.59
CA TRP A 2 -7.20 9.26 2.14
C TRP A 2 -7.21 9.17 0.62
N TRP A 3 -6.35 8.31 0.06
CA TRP A 3 -6.33 7.92 -1.35
C TRP A 3 -6.94 6.54 -1.51
N THR A 4 -7.56 6.27 -2.66
CA THR A 4 -8.05 4.93 -3.01
C THR A 4 -7.39 4.43 -4.28
N PHE A 5 -7.24 3.12 -4.39
CA PHE A 5 -6.67 2.46 -5.56
C PHE A 5 -7.74 1.70 -6.33
N ASN A 6 -7.63 1.70 -7.66
CA ASN A 6 -8.56 1.02 -8.54
C ASN A 6 -8.20 -0.47 -8.69
N THR A 7 -8.23 -1.21 -7.58
CA THR A 7 -8.14 -2.68 -7.56
C THR A 7 -9.50 -3.28 -7.17
N PRO A 8 -9.75 -4.59 -7.39
CA PRO A 8 -10.98 -5.24 -6.95
C PRO A 8 -11.27 -5.08 -5.45
N HIS A 9 -10.22 -5.02 -4.62
CA HIS A 9 -10.35 -4.85 -3.16
C HIS A 9 -10.67 -3.41 -2.73
N LYS A 10 -10.47 -2.42 -3.62
CA LYS A 10 -10.64 -0.98 -3.36
C LYS A 10 -10.00 -0.52 -2.03
N PRO A 11 -8.71 -0.83 -1.79
CA PRO A 11 -8.03 -0.44 -0.57
C PRO A 11 -7.91 1.07 -0.48
N VAL A 12 -7.71 1.55 0.76
CA VAL A 12 -7.44 2.96 1.05
C VAL A 12 -6.04 3.12 1.64
N SER A 13 -5.42 4.26 1.37
CA SER A 13 -4.08 4.54 1.86
C SER A 13 -3.87 5.99 2.26
N ALA A 14 -3.12 6.18 3.34
CA ALA A 14 -2.47 7.44 3.65
C ALA A 14 -1.02 7.35 3.16
N ILE A 15 -0.63 8.31 2.32
CA ILE A 15 0.67 8.33 1.63
C ILE A 15 1.43 9.57 2.11
N GLY A 16 2.73 9.40 2.38
CA GLY A 16 3.62 10.48 2.75
C GLY A 16 4.95 10.42 1.99
N VAL A 17 5.55 11.58 1.81
CA VAL A 17 6.88 11.75 1.20
C VAL A 17 7.94 10.91 1.90
N PHE A 18 9.06 10.65 1.21
CA PHE A 18 10.13 9.76 1.67
C PHE A 18 9.68 8.29 1.85
N GLY A 19 8.58 7.91 1.19
CA GLY A 19 8.10 6.53 1.07
C GLY A 19 7.26 6.02 2.25
N GLN A 20 6.52 6.91 2.95
CA GLN A 20 5.61 6.50 4.03
C GLN A 20 4.29 5.97 3.48
N PHE A 21 3.80 4.86 4.05
CA PHE A 21 2.49 4.32 3.71
C PHE A 21 1.76 3.73 4.92
N ILE A 22 0.47 4.01 5.00
CA ILE A 22 -0.51 3.20 5.75
C ILE A 22 -1.52 2.70 4.72
N TYR A 23 -1.51 1.39 4.45
CA TYR A 23 -2.39 0.73 3.49
C TYR A 23 -3.39 -0.17 4.23
N ILE A 24 -4.67 -0.05 3.90
CA ILE A 24 -5.77 -0.79 4.52
C ILE A 24 -6.55 -1.51 3.43
N ASP A 25 -6.59 -2.84 3.52
CA ASP A 25 -7.37 -3.71 2.65
C ASP A 25 -8.44 -4.44 3.47
N PRO A 26 -9.72 -4.05 3.38
CA PRO A 26 -10.79 -4.65 4.17
C PRO A 26 -11.20 -6.03 3.64
N VAL A 27 -10.91 -6.38 2.39
CA VAL A 27 -11.26 -7.69 1.82
C VAL A 27 -10.33 -8.76 2.37
N ALA A 28 -9.05 -8.41 2.53
CA ALA A 28 -8.04 -9.30 3.12
C ALA A 28 -7.92 -9.17 4.65
N GLU A 29 -8.75 -8.34 5.29
CA GLU A 29 -8.64 -7.98 6.72
C GLU A 29 -7.21 -7.60 7.14
N MET A 30 -6.53 -6.82 6.28
CA MET A 30 -5.10 -6.57 6.38
C MET A 30 -4.77 -5.07 6.49
N VAL A 31 -3.79 -4.76 7.34
CA VAL A 31 -3.16 -3.44 7.41
C VAL A 31 -1.66 -3.58 7.19
N ILE A 32 -1.10 -2.74 6.32
CA ILE A 32 0.35 -2.60 6.12
C ILE A 32 0.77 -1.20 6.56
N VAL A 33 1.77 -1.14 7.45
CA VAL A 33 2.46 0.09 7.83
C VAL A 33 3.89 0.02 7.32
N LYS A 34 4.26 0.95 6.44
CA LYS A 34 5.63 1.09 5.93
C LYS A 34 6.17 2.44 6.33
N GLN A 35 7.16 2.42 7.22
CA GLN A 35 7.94 3.59 7.59
C GLN A 35 9.27 3.55 6.84
N SER A 36 9.70 4.69 6.30
CA SER A 36 10.90 4.76 5.47
C SER A 36 11.58 6.11 5.60
N SER A 37 12.76 6.26 5.01
CA SER A 37 13.51 7.51 4.97
C SER A 37 14.18 7.66 3.61
N HIS A 38 13.42 7.46 2.53
CA HIS A 38 13.96 7.54 1.18
C HIS A 38 14.64 8.91 0.97
N PRO A 39 15.79 9.03 0.27
CA PRO A 39 16.50 10.30 0.13
C PRO A 39 15.70 11.36 -0.66
N GLU A 40 14.87 10.92 -1.59
CA GLU A 40 13.97 11.77 -2.38
C GLU A 40 12.58 11.82 -1.76
N ALA A 41 11.98 13.02 -1.71
CA ALA A 41 10.64 13.24 -1.15
C ALA A 41 9.55 12.52 -1.96
N GLU A 42 9.58 12.69 -3.29
CA GLU A 42 8.67 12.04 -4.24
C GLU A 42 9.52 11.51 -5.40
N SER A 43 9.34 10.23 -5.74
CA SER A 43 9.97 9.63 -6.92
C SER A 43 9.28 8.35 -7.36
N GLU A 44 9.50 7.96 -8.61
CA GLU A 44 8.92 6.73 -9.17
C GLU A 44 9.27 5.49 -8.32
N ALA A 45 10.47 5.47 -7.74
CA ALA A 45 10.94 4.41 -6.86
C ALA A 45 10.06 4.23 -5.60
N ASN A 46 9.42 5.30 -5.13
CA ASN A 46 8.56 5.28 -3.94
C ASN A 46 7.07 5.12 -4.25
N GLU A 47 6.61 5.52 -5.44
CA GLU A 47 5.18 5.68 -5.73
C GLU A 47 4.61 4.63 -6.68
N VAL A 48 5.38 4.17 -7.68
CA VAL A 48 4.80 3.48 -8.85
C VAL A 48 4.39 2.03 -8.56
N ASN A 49 5.02 1.37 -7.58
CA ASN A 49 4.81 -0.07 -7.36
C ASN A 49 4.01 -0.44 -6.10
N GLY A 50 3.78 0.51 -5.19
CA GLY A 50 3.15 0.23 -3.89
C GLY A 50 1.81 -0.53 -4.02
N PRO A 51 0.82 0.01 -4.75
CA PRO A 51 -0.53 -0.57 -4.77
C PRO A 51 -0.59 -2.00 -5.29
N LEU A 52 0.22 -2.33 -6.30
CA LEU A 52 0.31 -3.68 -6.87
C LEU A 52 0.99 -4.63 -5.89
N ILE A 53 2.09 -4.21 -5.26
CA ILE A 53 2.80 -5.02 -4.26
C ILE A 53 1.87 -5.33 -3.07
N TRP A 54 1.17 -4.32 -2.53
CA TRP A 54 0.28 -4.52 -1.39
C TRP A 54 -0.89 -5.45 -1.72
N HIS A 55 -1.47 -5.31 -2.92
CA HIS A 55 -2.54 -6.19 -3.37
C HIS A 55 -2.06 -7.64 -3.55
N SER A 56 -0.88 -7.86 -4.13
CA SER A 56 -0.32 -9.21 -4.25
C SER A 56 -0.03 -9.86 -2.88
N ILE A 57 0.41 -9.08 -1.89
CA ILE A 57 0.56 -9.58 -0.50
C ILE A 57 -0.81 -9.96 0.07
N ALA A 58 -1.84 -9.12 -0.14
CA ALA A 58 -3.20 -9.40 0.32
C ALA A 58 -3.72 -10.73 -0.25
N GLU A 59 -3.64 -10.91 -1.57
CA GLU A 59 -4.06 -12.14 -2.25
C GLU A 59 -3.28 -13.37 -1.74
N HIS A 60 -1.98 -13.23 -1.52
CA HIS A 60 -1.13 -14.32 -1.02
C HIS A 60 -1.51 -14.73 0.41
N LEU A 61 -1.79 -13.76 1.29
CA LEU A 61 -2.17 -14.05 2.68
C LEU A 61 -3.57 -14.67 2.76
N MET A 62 -4.51 -14.24 1.92
CA MET A 62 -5.86 -14.84 1.86
C MET A 62 -5.85 -16.31 1.40
N GLN A 63 -4.83 -16.75 0.68
CA GLN A 63 -4.68 -18.14 0.25
C GLN A 63 -4.17 -19.08 1.35
N ARG A 64 -3.74 -18.54 2.50
CA ARG A 64 -3.15 -19.32 3.60
C ARG A 64 -4.01 -19.17 4.86
N PRO A 65 -4.71 -20.24 5.30
CA PRO A 65 -5.51 -20.21 6.51
C PRO A 65 -4.66 -20.08 7.78
#